data_AF-F3C3P2-F1
#
_entry.id   AF-F3C3P2-F1
#
_cell.length_a   1.000
_cell.length_b   1.000
_cell.length_c   1.000
_cell.angle_alpha   90.00
_cell.angle_beta   90.00
_cell.angle_gamma   90.00
#
_symmetry.space_group_name_H-M   'P 1'
#
loop_
_entity.id
_entity.type
_entity.pdbx_description
1 polymer ?
#
loop_
_entity_poly.entity_id
_entity_poly.type
_entity_poly.pdbx_seq_one_letter_code
_entity_poly.pdbx_strand_id
1 'polypeptide(L)'
;MNSKWLMPLVAAALLTACDDKPQPESGFAGLGNTADSYAQVTPGKVFSFSQDHGQHPGFRIEWWYITATLKDEAGQQFGVQWTLFRNALRPGQQTGSGWNEGTIWLGHAAATSSSGHYVAERYARGGVGQANVTSAPFSAWIDDWAFTSTAQTGDPLASMQLKASGKDFRYDLHLTSSKPLVLQGEQGYSQKSEAGQAS
;
A
#
# COMPACT_ATOMS: atom_id res chain seq x y z
N MET A 1 -62.59 8.02 48.64
CA MET A 1 -62.28 8.96 47.54
C MET A 1 -60.84 8.70 47.12
N ASN A 2 -60.61 8.52 45.83
CA ASN A 2 -59.46 7.84 45.22
C ASN A 2 -58.15 8.63 45.27
N SER A 3 -57.02 7.93 45.42
CA SER A 3 -55.79 8.12 44.62
C SER A 3 -54.78 7.02 45.02
N LYS A 4 -54.73 5.85 44.37
CA LYS A 4 -54.10 5.50 43.09
C LYS A 4 -52.57 5.77 43.02
N TRP A 5 -51.83 4.66 43.10
CA TRP A 5 -50.69 4.31 42.23
C TRP A 5 -49.35 5.02 42.52
N LEU A 6 -48.64 4.51 43.53
CA LEU A 6 -47.18 4.64 43.64
C LEU A 6 -46.57 3.28 43.29
N MET A 7 -45.56 3.29 42.42
CA MET A 7 -44.87 2.15 41.77
C MET A 7 -45.63 1.56 40.59
N PRO A 8 -45.27 1.98 39.36
CA PRO A 8 -44.15 1.31 38.70
C PRO A 8 -43.27 2.26 37.86
N LEU A 9 -42.96 3.45 38.36
CA LEU A 9 -42.11 4.41 37.63
C LEU A 9 -40.59 4.10 37.74
N VAL A 10 -40.19 3.14 38.58
CA VAL A 10 -38.77 2.77 38.77
C VAL A 10 -38.34 1.58 37.90
N ALA A 11 -39.27 0.78 37.39
CA ALA A 11 -38.95 -0.38 36.55
C ALA A 11 -38.75 -0.05 35.06
N ALA A 12 -39.29 1.09 34.58
CA ALA A 12 -39.15 1.50 33.19
C ALA A 12 -37.83 2.23 32.87
N ALA A 13 -37.07 2.63 33.91
CA ALA A 13 -35.80 3.36 33.74
C ALA A 13 -34.56 2.45 33.64
N LEU A 14 -34.71 1.13 33.76
CA LEU A 14 -33.61 0.15 33.70
C LEU A 14 -33.55 -0.63 32.37
N LEU A 15 -34.39 -0.28 31.39
CA LEU A 15 -34.41 -0.92 30.06
C LEU A 15 -33.78 -0.07 28.95
N THR A 16 -33.11 1.06 29.28
CA THR A 16 -32.15 1.68 28.35
C THR A 16 -30.84 0.90 28.41
N ALA A 17 -30.90 -0.39 28.05
CA ALA A 17 -29.71 -1.12 27.66
C ALA A 17 -29.14 -0.40 26.43
N CYS A 18 -27.87 -0.03 26.51
CA CYS A 18 -27.12 0.53 25.40
C CYS A 18 -27.27 -0.40 24.19
N ASP A 19 -27.93 0.09 23.16
CA ASP A 19 -27.90 -0.51 21.84
C ASP A 19 -26.50 -0.20 21.28
N ASP A 20 -25.53 -1.08 21.57
CA ASP A 20 -24.22 -1.05 20.94
C ASP A 20 -24.45 -1.34 19.45
N LYS A 21 -24.69 -0.27 18.68
CA LYS A 21 -24.80 -0.38 17.23
C LYS A 21 -23.55 -1.10 16.73
N PRO A 22 -23.68 -2.23 16.02
CA PRO A 22 -22.52 -2.92 15.48
C PRO A 22 -21.75 -1.94 14.63
N GLN A 23 -20.50 -1.67 15.05
CA GLN A 23 -19.62 -0.78 14.33
C GLN A 23 -19.39 -1.43 12.95
N PRO A 24 -19.62 -0.71 11.84
CA PRO A 24 -19.43 -1.28 10.52
C PRO A 24 -18.01 -1.84 10.44
N GLU A 25 -17.88 -3.10 10.03
CA GLU A 25 -16.60 -3.77 10.00
C GLU A 25 -15.63 -2.97 9.13
N SER A 26 -14.63 -2.37 9.77
CA SER A 26 -13.55 -1.70 9.06
C SER A 26 -12.71 -2.78 8.39
N GLY A 27 -12.86 -2.95 7.07
CA GLY A 27 -11.97 -3.80 6.29
C GLY A 27 -10.49 -3.44 6.53
N PHE A 28 -9.58 -4.38 6.25
CA PHE A 28 -8.13 -4.21 6.46
C PHE A 28 -7.63 -2.82 6.01
N ALA A 29 -6.84 -2.13 6.84
CA ALA A 29 -6.33 -0.78 6.56
C ALA A 29 -7.40 0.29 6.20
N GLY A 30 -8.66 0.06 6.53
CA GLY A 30 -9.79 0.92 6.18
C GLY A 30 -10.15 0.89 4.70
N LEU A 31 -9.75 -0.17 3.98
CA LEU A 31 -10.14 -0.46 2.59
C LEU A 31 -11.67 -0.43 2.35
N GLY A 32 -12.47 -0.65 3.40
CA GLY A 32 -13.93 -0.61 3.37
C GLY A 32 -14.59 0.74 3.73
N ASN A 33 -13.81 1.76 4.13
CA ASN A 33 -14.38 3.08 4.44
C ASN A 33 -14.61 3.89 3.15
N THR A 34 -15.66 4.71 3.15
CA THR A 34 -16.01 5.60 2.01
C THR A 34 -14.79 6.39 1.55
N ALA A 35 -14.38 6.13 0.31
CA ALA A 35 -13.25 6.78 -0.34
C ALA A 35 -13.64 8.11 -0.97
N ASP A 36 -14.88 8.56 -0.81
CA ASP A 36 -15.52 9.66 -1.55
C ASP A 36 -14.74 10.98 -1.55
N SER A 37 -13.89 11.18 -0.54
CA SER A 37 -13.04 12.38 -0.43
C SER A 37 -11.67 12.24 -1.11
N TYR A 38 -11.21 11.03 -1.41
CA TYR A 38 -9.96 10.75 -2.12
C TYR A 38 -10.18 10.82 -3.64
N ALA A 39 -9.08 10.88 -4.39
CA ALA A 39 -9.12 10.74 -5.84
C ALA A 39 -9.76 9.39 -6.20
N GLN A 40 -10.73 9.42 -7.10
CA GLN A 40 -11.43 8.23 -7.58
C GLN A 40 -10.71 7.65 -8.80
N VAL A 41 -10.67 6.33 -8.89
CA VAL A 41 -10.20 5.63 -10.08
C VAL A 41 -11.32 5.65 -11.11
N THR A 42 -11.12 6.37 -12.21
CA THR A 42 -12.10 6.48 -13.29
C THR A 42 -11.53 5.92 -14.60
N PRO A 43 -12.34 5.25 -15.44
CA PRO A 43 -11.91 4.84 -16.77
C PRO A 43 -11.41 6.02 -17.63
N GLY A 44 -10.56 5.72 -18.62
CA GLY A 44 -10.10 6.70 -19.61
C GLY A 44 -8.92 7.59 -19.18
N LYS A 45 -8.32 7.35 -18.00
CA LYS A 45 -7.06 7.99 -17.62
C LYS A 45 -5.95 7.59 -18.61
N VAL A 46 -5.37 8.59 -19.28
CA VAL A 46 -4.17 8.38 -20.10
C VAL A 46 -2.94 8.42 -19.20
N PHE A 47 -2.19 7.33 -19.19
CA PHE A 47 -0.93 7.22 -18.45
C PHE A 47 0.23 7.84 -19.24
N SER A 48 1.13 8.53 -18.54
CA SER A 48 2.31 9.18 -19.07
C SER A 48 3.55 8.76 -18.28
N PHE A 49 4.46 8.07 -18.96
CA PHE A 49 5.72 7.60 -18.36
C PHE A 49 6.88 8.50 -18.80
N SER A 50 7.83 8.83 -17.92
CA SER A 50 8.09 8.20 -16.61
C SER A 50 7.30 8.74 -15.40
N GLN A 51 6.45 9.76 -15.58
CA GLN A 51 5.77 10.42 -14.46
C GLN A 51 4.93 9.44 -13.62
N ASP A 52 4.13 8.60 -14.29
CA ASP A 52 3.23 7.63 -13.64
C ASP A 52 3.96 6.37 -13.12
N HIS A 53 5.30 6.33 -13.12
CA HIS A 53 6.04 5.39 -12.28
C HIS A 53 6.11 5.87 -10.82
N GLY A 54 6.03 7.19 -10.61
CA GLY A 54 6.13 7.80 -9.29
C GLY A 54 4.85 7.64 -8.47
N GLN A 55 4.75 8.47 -7.43
CA GLN A 55 3.57 8.50 -6.57
C GLN A 55 2.37 9.16 -7.28
N HIS A 56 1.18 8.77 -6.87
CA HIS A 56 -0.09 9.37 -7.26
C HIS A 56 -0.78 10.01 -6.03
N PRO A 57 -0.34 11.21 -5.58
CA PRO A 57 -0.99 11.91 -4.48
C PRO A 57 -2.48 12.15 -4.73
N GLY A 58 -3.28 12.08 -3.67
CA GLY A 58 -4.74 12.17 -3.75
C GLY A 58 -5.42 10.80 -3.73
N PHE A 59 -4.78 9.75 -4.23
CA PHE A 59 -5.23 8.37 -4.00
C PHE A 59 -4.86 7.91 -2.59
N ARG A 60 -5.77 7.14 -2.01
CA ARG A 60 -5.62 6.65 -0.64
C ARG A 60 -4.52 5.61 -0.52
N ILE A 61 -4.51 4.64 -1.42
CA ILE A 61 -3.63 3.47 -1.38
C ILE A 61 -2.87 3.38 -2.70
N GLU A 62 -1.61 3.03 -2.58
CA GLU A 62 -0.70 2.85 -3.71
C GLU A 62 0.37 1.82 -3.35
N TRP A 63 0.88 1.09 -4.33
CA TRP A 63 1.86 0.03 -4.10
C TRP A 63 2.88 -0.11 -5.22
N TRP A 64 4.10 -0.49 -4.85
CA TRP A 64 5.13 -1.00 -5.74
C TRP A 64 5.40 -2.45 -5.34
N TYR A 65 5.29 -3.37 -6.29
CA TYR A 65 5.32 -4.80 -6.01
C TYR A 65 6.25 -5.55 -6.97
N ILE A 66 7.25 -6.23 -6.40
CA ILE A 66 8.22 -7.03 -7.14
C ILE A 66 8.18 -8.46 -6.63
N THR A 67 8.10 -9.41 -7.57
CA THR A 67 8.29 -10.84 -7.33
C THR A 67 9.33 -11.37 -8.29
N ALA A 68 10.24 -12.20 -7.79
CA ALA A 68 11.25 -12.85 -8.61
C ALA A 68 11.44 -14.30 -8.18
N THR A 69 11.68 -15.16 -9.16
CA THR A 69 12.18 -16.52 -8.94
C THR A 69 13.64 -16.53 -9.35
N LEU A 70 14.52 -16.94 -8.44
CA LEU A 70 15.96 -17.02 -8.63
C LEU A 70 16.40 -18.48 -8.70
N LYS A 71 17.56 -18.71 -9.31
CA LYS A 71 18.22 -20.00 -9.38
C LYS A 71 19.71 -19.81 -9.16
N ASP A 72 20.33 -20.60 -8.29
CA ASP A 72 21.78 -20.58 -8.10
C ASP A 72 22.51 -21.47 -9.12
N GLU A 73 23.85 -21.55 -9.01
CA GLU A 73 24.71 -22.33 -9.91
C GLU A 73 24.45 -23.85 -9.83
N ALA A 74 24.06 -24.35 -8.64
CA ALA A 74 23.67 -25.75 -8.45
C ALA A 74 22.25 -26.04 -8.93
N GLY A 75 21.50 -24.99 -9.26
CA GLY A 75 20.14 -25.05 -9.75
C GLY A 75 19.06 -25.05 -8.68
N GLN A 76 19.42 -24.77 -7.43
CA GLN A 76 18.47 -24.58 -6.35
C GLN A 76 17.66 -23.30 -6.59
N GLN A 77 16.35 -23.39 -6.33
CA GLN A 77 15.42 -22.29 -6.57
C GLN A 77 15.17 -21.48 -5.30
N PHE A 78 14.98 -20.17 -5.49
CA PHE A 78 14.60 -19.24 -4.44
C PHE A 78 13.47 -18.34 -4.91
N GLY A 79 12.58 -17.96 -4.01
CA GLY A 79 11.55 -16.95 -4.25
C GLY A 79 11.89 -15.66 -3.52
N VAL A 80 11.70 -14.52 -4.19
CA VAL A 80 11.85 -13.20 -3.60
C VAL A 80 10.57 -12.40 -3.81
N GLN A 81 10.15 -11.69 -2.77
CA GLN A 81 9.10 -10.69 -2.80
C GLN A 81 9.62 -9.40 -2.18
N TRP A 82 9.27 -8.27 -2.78
CA TRP A 82 9.39 -6.95 -2.17
C TRP A 82 8.13 -6.14 -2.44
N THR A 83 7.66 -5.42 -1.43
CA THR A 83 6.48 -4.57 -1.54
C THR A 83 6.67 -3.29 -0.74
N LEU A 84 6.34 -2.16 -1.35
CA LEU A 84 6.20 -0.88 -0.67
C LEU A 84 4.78 -0.40 -0.84
N PHE A 85 4.08 -0.22 0.28
CA PHE A 85 2.73 0.31 0.35
C PHE A 85 2.74 1.74 0.88
N ARG A 86 1.95 2.59 0.24
CA ARG A 86 1.67 3.95 0.67
C ARG A 86 0.19 4.04 1.05
N ASN A 87 -0.10 4.58 2.23
CA ASN A 87 -1.46 4.84 2.69
C ASN A 87 -1.59 6.30 3.16
N ALA A 88 -2.43 7.08 2.49
CA ALA A 88 -2.72 8.45 2.87
C ALA A 88 -3.80 8.49 3.97
N LEU A 89 -3.47 9.10 5.11
CA LEU A 89 -4.36 9.24 6.26
C LEU A 89 -5.45 10.29 6.06
N ARG A 90 -5.29 11.16 5.07
CA ARG A 90 -6.23 12.23 4.75
C ARG A 90 -6.38 12.35 3.24
N PRO A 91 -7.55 12.77 2.74
CA PRO A 91 -7.73 13.00 1.31
C PRO A 91 -6.98 14.22 0.79
N GLY A 92 -6.82 14.28 -0.54
CA GLY A 92 -6.13 15.37 -1.23
C GLY A 92 -4.61 15.19 -1.31
N GLN A 93 -3.93 16.20 -1.89
CA GLN A 93 -2.48 16.25 -1.80
C GLN A 93 -2.05 16.53 -0.37
N GLN A 94 -1.07 15.76 0.09
CA GLN A 94 -0.53 15.89 1.43
C GLN A 94 0.33 17.17 1.48
N THR A 95 -0.23 18.25 2.02
CA THR A 95 0.42 19.58 2.10
C THR A 95 1.22 19.80 3.38
N GLY A 96 1.13 18.88 4.34
CA GLY A 96 1.94 18.92 5.55
C GLY A 96 3.41 18.62 5.27
N SER A 97 4.30 19.08 6.15
CA SER A 97 5.73 18.74 6.10
C SER A 97 6.14 17.96 7.35
N GLY A 98 7.25 17.22 7.26
CA GLY A 98 7.73 16.40 8.38
C GLY A 98 6.69 15.39 8.83
N TRP A 99 6.55 15.23 10.14
CA TRP A 99 5.60 14.31 10.77
C TRP A 99 4.12 14.61 10.49
N ASN A 100 3.79 15.77 9.91
CA ASN A 100 2.41 16.17 9.62
C ASN A 100 1.96 15.93 8.17
N GLU A 101 2.85 15.43 7.30
CA GLU A 101 2.55 15.19 5.88
C GLU A 101 1.30 14.31 5.70
N GLY A 102 1.13 13.26 6.51
CA GLY A 102 -0.12 12.50 6.57
C GLY A 102 -0.12 11.18 5.81
N THR A 103 1.05 10.68 5.39
CA THR A 103 1.22 9.35 4.81
C THR A 103 1.81 8.36 5.81
N ILE A 104 1.40 7.10 5.72
CA ILE A 104 2.05 5.94 6.33
C ILE A 104 2.60 5.05 5.22
N TRP A 105 3.80 4.54 5.44
CA TRP A 105 4.47 3.58 4.57
C TRP A 105 4.62 2.24 5.27
N LEU A 106 4.41 1.15 4.52
CA LEU A 106 4.71 -0.22 4.92
C LEU A 106 5.62 -0.85 3.86
N GLY A 107 6.79 -1.30 4.27
CA GLY A 107 7.65 -2.18 3.48
C GLY A 107 7.49 -3.62 3.93
N HIS A 108 7.36 -4.55 2.98
CA HIS A 108 7.41 -5.99 3.25
C HIS A 108 8.40 -6.65 2.29
N ALA A 109 9.32 -7.45 2.82
CA ALA A 109 10.28 -8.20 2.05
C ALA A 109 10.27 -9.66 2.49
N ALA A 110 10.36 -10.58 1.53
CA ALA A 110 10.47 -12.00 1.79
C ALA A 110 11.52 -12.68 0.93
N ALA A 111 12.14 -13.72 1.48
CA ALA A 111 13.00 -14.66 0.79
C ALA A 111 12.54 -16.09 1.12
N THR A 112 12.38 -16.92 0.11
CA THR A 112 11.92 -18.31 0.23
C THR A 112 12.96 -19.24 -0.36
N SER A 113 13.29 -20.30 0.34
CA SER A 113 14.13 -21.40 -0.13
C SER A 113 13.44 -22.73 0.15
N SER A 114 14.08 -23.84 -0.21
CA SER A 114 13.64 -25.18 0.20
C SER A 114 13.67 -25.38 1.72
N SER A 115 14.43 -24.58 2.46
CA SER A 115 14.60 -24.70 3.91
C SER A 115 13.68 -23.79 4.73
N GLY A 116 13.03 -22.79 4.11
CA GLY A 116 12.12 -21.91 4.83
C GLY A 116 11.64 -20.69 4.06
N HIS A 117 10.73 -19.97 4.70
CA HIS A 117 10.21 -18.68 4.25
C HIS A 117 10.54 -17.62 5.31
N TYR A 118 11.31 -16.62 4.93
CA TYR A 118 11.81 -15.56 5.79
C TYR A 118 11.19 -14.25 5.38
N VAL A 119 10.73 -13.47 6.37
CA VAL A 119 10.03 -12.21 6.14
C VAL A 119 10.59 -11.10 7.02
N ALA A 120 10.42 -9.87 6.56
CA ALA A 120 10.65 -8.68 7.36
C ALA A 120 9.67 -7.58 6.95
N GLU A 121 9.38 -6.71 7.90
CA GLU A 121 8.53 -5.54 7.70
C GLU A 121 9.25 -4.26 8.15
N ARG A 122 8.84 -3.14 7.57
CA ARG A 122 9.24 -1.79 7.95
C ARG A 122 8.03 -0.88 7.93
N TYR A 123 7.97 0.06 8.88
CA TYR A 123 6.90 1.04 8.98
C TYR A 123 7.53 2.42 9.09
N ALA A 124 7.04 3.37 8.30
CA ALA A 124 7.57 4.73 8.30
C ALA A 124 6.45 5.77 8.17
N ARG A 125 6.71 6.97 8.69
CA ARG A 125 5.87 8.14 8.43
C ARG A 125 6.37 8.84 7.16
N GLY A 126 5.43 9.35 6.36
CA GLY A 126 5.76 10.25 5.26
C GLY A 126 6.32 11.59 5.76
N GLY A 127 6.93 12.35 4.86
CA GLY A 127 7.38 13.72 5.10
C GLY A 127 8.68 13.90 5.89
N VAL A 128 9.24 12.82 6.49
CA VAL A 128 10.50 12.86 7.26
C VAL A 128 11.70 12.25 6.53
N GLY A 129 11.53 11.85 5.27
CA GLY A 129 12.60 11.29 4.42
C GLY A 129 12.87 9.79 4.61
N GLN A 130 12.26 9.16 5.61
CA GLN A 130 12.46 7.74 5.93
C GLN A 130 11.93 6.79 4.85
N ALA A 131 10.85 7.16 4.17
CA ALA A 131 10.28 6.42 3.06
C ALA A 131 9.68 7.38 2.02
N ASN A 132 9.82 7.05 0.75
CA ASN A 132 9.26 7.84 -0.35
C ASN A 132 9.34 7.10 -1.69
N VAL A 133 8.72 7.67 -2.73
CA VAL A 133 8.99 7.33 -4.13
C VAL A 133 9.23 8.57 -4.99
N THR A 134 10.29 8.59 -5.79
CA THR A 134 10.57 9.61 -6.83
C THR A 134 10.45 8.98 -8.22
N SER A 135 10.04 9.77 -9.22
CA SER A 135 9.91 9.30 -10.61
C SER A 135 11.13 9.60 -11.49
N ALA A 136 11.93 10.62 -11.17
CA ALA A 136 13.08 11.04 -11.96
C ALA A 136 14.24 11.56 -11.08
N PRO A 137 15.31 10.75 -10.89
CA PRO A 137 15.39 9.33 -11.22
C PRO A 137 14.38 8.52 -10.41
N PHE A 138 13.94 7.38 -10.95
CA PHE A 138 13.05 6.50 -10.22
C PHE A 138 13.76 5.92 -8.99
N SER A 139 13.14 6.06 -7.82
CA SER A 139 13.60 5.46 -6.57
C SER A 139 12.41 5.25 -5.65
N ALA A 140 12.24 4.04 -5.11
CA ALA A 140 11.26 3.72 -4.09
C ALA A 140 11.97 3.12 -2.88
N TRP A 141 11.80 3.70 -1.68
CA TRP A 141 12.58 3.27 -0.51
C TRP A 141 11.82 3.35 0.80
N ILE A 142 12.32 2.59 1.77
CA ILE A 142 12.00 2.67 3.20
C ILE A 142 13.23 2.24 4.01
N ASP A 143 13.72 3.13 4.86
CA ASP A 143 14.98 2.95 5.61
C ASP A 143 16.16 2.59 4.68
N ASP A 144 16.79 1.43 4.89
CA ASP A 144 17.91 0.90 4.12
C ASP A 144 17.47 0.05 2.91
N TRP A 145 16.17 -0.18 2.73
CA TRP A 145 15.62 -0.92 1.60
C TRP A 145 15.29 0.01 0.46
N ALA A 146 15.66 -0.38 -0.76
CA ALA A 146 15.46 0.47 -1.93
C ALA A 146 15.28 -0.32 -3.21
N PHE A 147 14.40 0.18 -4.07
CA PHE A 147 14.23 -0.20 -5.46
C PHE A 147 14.53 1.03 -6.33
N THR A 148 15.70 1.05 -6.96
CA THR A 148 16.26 2.27 -7.58
C THR A 148 16.66 2.02 -9.02
N SER A 149 16.39 3.01 -9.88
CA SER A 149 16.83 2.95 -11.27
C SER A 149 18.35 3.08 -11.38
N THR A 150 18.93 2.21 -12.19
CA THR A 150 20.33 2.26 -12.65
C THR A 150 20.43 2.56 -14.14
N ALA A 151 19.30 2.86 -14.81
CA ALA A 151 19.26 3.24 -16.20
C ALA A 151 19.74 4.69 -16.39
N GLN A 152 20.61 4.91 -17.37
CA GLN A 152 21.16 6.23 -17.71
C GLN A 152 20.30 6.97 -18.74
N THR A 153 19.62 6.22 -19.62
CA THR A 153 18.76 6.74 -20.69
C THR A 153 17.57 5.80 -20.91
N GLY A 154 16.49 6.31 -21.50
CA GLY A 154 15.30 5.51 -21.83
C GLY A 154 14.35 5.31 -20.66
N ASP A 155 13.71 4.13 -20.61
CA ASP A 155 12.78 3.76 -19.54
C ASP A 155 13.55 3.60 -18.21
N PRO A 156 13.19 4.34 -17.15
CA PRO A 156 13.86 4.21 -15.86
C PRO A 156 13.75 2.80 -15.26
N LEU A 157 12.75 2.00 -15.63
CA LEU A 157 12.57 0.64 -15.13
C LEU A 157 13.32 -0.44 -15.93
N ALA A 158 14.04 -0.06 -17.00
CA ALA A 158 14.79 -1.00 -17.83
C ALA A 158 15.97 -1.66 -17.10
N SER A 159 16.53 -0.97 -16.11
CA SER A 159 17.66 -1.45 -15.29
C SER A 159 17.48 -0.93 -13.88
N MET A 160 17.36 -1.85 -12.92
CA MET A 160 17.01 -1.54 -11.54
C MET A 160 17.90 -2.31 -10.54
N GLN A 161 18.17 -1.68 -9.41
CA GLN A 161 18.71 -2.33 -8.21
C GLN A 161 17.59 -2.50 -7.19
N LEU A 162 17.46 -3.70 -6.61
CA LEU A 162 16.57 -3.98 -5.50
C LEU A 162 17.37 -4.52 -4.30
N LYS A 163 17.31 -3.81 -3.17
CA LYS A 163 17.94 -4.19 -1.90
C LYS A 163 16.92 -4.30 -0.79
N ALA A 164 16.94 -5.42 -0.06
CA ALA A 164 16.23 -5.55 1.21
C ALA A 164 16.89 -6.58 2.12
N SER A 165 16.58 -6.49 3.41
CA SER A 165 17.24 -7.24 4.48
C SER A 165 16.31 -7.52 5.67
N GLY A 166 16.25 -8.77 6.08
CA GLY A 166 15.66 -9.18 7.36
C GLY A 166 16.73 -9.68 8.32
N LYS A 167 16.28 -10.26 9.44
CA LYS A 167 17.18 -10.89 10.42
C LYS A 167 17.99 -12.04 9.80
N ASP A 168 17.31 -12.87 9.02
CA ASP A 168 17.83 -14.16 8.52
C ASP A 168 18.01 -14.19 6.99
N PHE A 169 17.82 -13.05 6.30
CA PHE A 169 18.00 -12.96 4.86
C PHE A 169 18.46 -11.57 4.42
N ARG A 170 19.12 -11.51 3.27
CA ARG A 170 19.41 -10.28 2.54
C ARG A 170 19.47 -10.60 1.06
N TYR A 171 18.95 -9.71 0.22
CA TYR A 171 19.15 -9.78 -1.21
C TYR A 171 19.59 -8.42 -1.77
N ASP A 172 20.39 -8.50 -2.83
CA ASP A 172 20.84 -7.38 -3.65
C ASP A 172 20.73 -7.82 -5.10
N LEU A 173 19.65 -7.40 -5.77
CA LEU A 173 19.24 -7.93 -7.07
C LEU A 173 19.37 -6.85 -8.14
N HIS A 174 19.95 -7.23 -9.27
CA HIS A 174 19.92 -6.45 -10.50
C HIS A 174 18.79 -6.98 -11.38
N LEU A 175 17.82 -6.14 -11.69
CA LEU A 175 16.65 -6.48 -12.51
C LEU A 175 16.77 -5.73 -13.83
N THR A 176 16.60 -6.45 -14.94
CA THR A 176 16.65 -5.86 -16.28
C THR A 176 15.41 -6.25 -17.08
N SER A 177 14.89 -5.31 -17.85
CA SER A 177 13.78 -5.54 -18.77
C SER A 177 14.06 -4.88 -20.11
N SER A 178 13.84 -5.62 -21.18
CA SER A 178 13.79 -5.11 -22.55
C SER A 178 12.37 -5.09 -23.13
N LYS A 179 11.38 -5.51 -22.33
CA LYS A 179 9.99 -5.60 -22.75
C LYS A 179 9.28 -4.27 -22.47
N PRO A 180 8.32 -3.89 -23.33
CA PRO A 180 7.50 -2.72 -23.08
C PRO A 180 6.66 -2.90 -21.81
N LEU A 181 6.31 -1.77 -21.19
CA LEU A 181 5.35 -1.73 -20.08
C LEU A 181 3.99 -2.32 -20.52
N VAL A 182 3.35 -3.03 -19.59
CA VAL A 182 2.01 -3.59 -19.80
C VAL A 182 1.01 -2.82 -18.94
N LEU A 183 0.04 -2.15 -19.58
CA LEU A 183 -1.13 -1.60 -18.92
C LEU A 183 -2.14 -2.73 -18.67
N GLN A 184 -2.52 -2.92 -17.41
CA GLN A 184 -3.48 -3.97 -17.01
C GLN A 184 -4.92 -3.54 -17.33
N GLY A 185 -5.82 -4.51 -17.48
CA GLY A 185 -7.24 -4.23 -17.71
C GLY A 185 -7.50 -3.42 -18.99
N GLU A 186 -8.38 -2.43 -18.91
CA GLU A 186 -8.70 -1.54 -20.01
C GLU A 186 -7.80 -0.30 -19.96
N GLN A 187 -6.69 -0.33 -20.69
CA GLN A 187 -5.73 0.79 -20.78
C GLN A 187 -5.20 1.27 -19.41
N GLY A 188 -5.05 0.34 -18.45
CA GLY A 188 -4.58 0.61 -17.09
C GLY A 188 -5.70 0.66 -16.05
N TYR A 189 -6.97 0.78 -16.45
CA TYR A 189 -8.11 0.66 -15.56
C TYR A 189 -8.44 -0.81 -15.29
N SER A 190 -8.34 -1.25 -14.03
CA SER A 190 -8.56 -2.64 -13.63
C SER A 190 -9.63 -2.75 -12.53
N GLN A 191 -10.85 -3.15 -12.90
CA GLN A 191 -11.91 -3.44 -11.94
C GLN A 191 -11.54 -4.66 -11.07
N LYS A 192 -11.70 -4.52 -9.74
CA LYS A 192 -11.34 -5.54 -8.74
C LYS A 192 -12.55 -6.20 -8.08
N SER A 193 -13.72 -5.57 -8.16
CA SER A 193 -14.96 -6.16 -7.65
C SER A 193 -16.20 -5.60 -8.35
N GLU A 194 -17.33 -6.29 -8.22
CA GLU A 194 -18.64 -5.85 -8.71
C GLU A 194 -19.17 -4.59 -8.01
N ALA A 195 -18.68 -4.29 -6.79
CA ALA A 195 -19.04 -3.08 -6.03
C ALA A 195 -18.27 -1.81 -6.50
N GLY A 196 -17.60 -1.88 -7.65
CA GLY A 196 -17.00 -0.72 -8.32
C GLY A 196 -15.60 -0.33 -7.86
N GLN A 197 -14.95 -1.09 -6.97
CA GLN A 197 -13.54 -0.86 -6.67
C GLN A 197 -12.68 -1.19 -7.89
N ALA A 198 -11.77 -0.28 -8.24
CA ALA A 198 -10.82 -0.43 -9.32
C ALA A 198 -9.44 0.11 -8.89
N SER A 199 -8.41 -0.31 -9.63
CA SER A 199 -7.05 0.23 -9.59
C SER A 199 -6.63 0.70 -10.97
#